data_AF-A0A0N7KTU2-F1
#
_entry.id   AF-A0A0N7KTU2-F1
#
_cell.length_a   1.000
_cell.length_b   1.000
_cell.length_c   1.000
_cell.angle_alpha   90.00
_cell.angle_beta   90.00
_cell.angle_gamma   90.00
#
_symmetry.space_group_name_H-M   'P 1'
#
loop_
_entity.id
_entity.type
_entity.pdbx_description
1 polymer ?
#
loop_
_entity_poly.entity_id
_entity_poly.type
_entity_poly.pdbx_seq_one_letter_code
_entity_poly.pdbx_strand_id
1 'polypeptide(L)'
;YSGDHDMCVPYTGTEAWTRSLGYGVIDSWRPWHLNGQVSGYTQGYEHGLTFATIKGAGHTVPEYKPQESLAFYSRWLAGSKL
;
A
#
# COMPACT_ATOMS: atom_id res chain seq x y z
N TYR A 1 2.34 -4.76 0.50
CA TYR A 1 1.48 -3.90 -0.34
C TYR A 1 0.63 -4.78 -1.24
N SER A 2 -0.48 -4.30 -1.79
CA SER A 2 -1.37 -5.08 -2.67
C SER A 2 -1.96 -4.23 -3.79
N GLY A 3 -2.17 -4.81 -4.97
CA GLY A 3 -3.06 -4.22 -5.97
C GLY A 3 -4.51 -4.40 -5.56
N ASP A 4 -5.32 -3.34 -5.63
CA ASP A 4 -6.71 -3.39 -5.12
C ASP A 4 -7.73 -4.01 -6.10
N HIS A 5 -7.31 -4.41 -7.32
CA HIS A 5 -8.11 -5.14 -8.30
C HIS A 5 -7.67 -6.61 -8.45
N ASP A 6 -6.75 -7.09 -7.61
CA ASP A 6 -6.41 -8.51 -7.58
C ASP A 6 -7.53 -9.34 -6.93
N MET A 7 -7.98 -10.39 -7.61
CA MET A 7 -8.95 -11.36 -7.07
C MET A 7 -8.29 -12.67 -6.63
N CYS A 8 -7.04 -12.94 -7.02
CA CYS A 8 -6.30 -14.13 -6.60
C CYS A 8 -5.87 -14.02 -5.14
N VAL A 9 -5.35 -12.85 -4.75
CA VAL A 9 -5.01 -12.50 -3.36
C VAL A 9 -5.55 -11.09 -3.04
N PRO A 10 -6.86 -10.96 -2.74
CA PRO A 10 -7.49 -9.66 -2.54
C PRO A 10 -6.87 -8.86 -1.39
N TYR A 11 -6.73 -7.54 -1.59
CA TYR A 11 -6.09 -6.67 -0.60
C TYR A 11 -6.78 -6.69 0.77
N THR A 12 -8.08 -6.95 0.82
CA THR A 12 -8.87 -7.01 2.06
C THR A 12 -8.40 -8.14 2.99
N GLY A 13 -7.93 -9.26 2.42
CA GLY A 13 -7.31 -10.34 3.19
C GLY A 13 -5.98 -9.92 3.81
N THR A 14 -5.12 -9.27 3.03
CA THR A 14 -3.85 -8.70 3.52
C THR A 14 -4.08 -7.61 4.57
N GLU A 15 -5.08 -6.75 4.36
CA GLU A 15 -5.47 -5.72 5.33
C GLU A 15 -5.87 -6.35 6.66
N ALA A 16 -6.79 -7.33 6.62
CA ALA A 16 -7.24 -8.05 7.81
C ALA A 16 -6.08 -8.76 8.52
N TRP A 17 -5.16 -9.37 7.77
CA TRP A 17 -3.95 -9.99 8.31
C TRP A 17 -3.02 -8.97 8.99
N THR A 18 -2.75 -7.82 8.37
CA THR A 18 -1.91 -6.80 9.00
C THR A 18 -2.54 -6.24 10.27
N ARG A 19 -3.88 -6.11 10.31
CA ARG A 19 -4.63 -5.70 11.50
C ARG A 19 -4.58 -6.77 12.62
N SER A 20 -4.59 -8.06 12.26
CA SER A 20 -4.59 -9.14 13.25
C SER A 20 -3.25 -9.32 13.98
N LEU A 21 -2.18 -8.66 13.54
CA LEU A 21 -0.90 -8.61 14.25
C LEU A 21 -0.99 -7.87 15.60
N GLY A 22 -2.01 -7.04 15.80
CA GLY A 22 -2.25 -6.34 17.07
C GLY A 22 -1.33 -5.14 17.34
N TYR A 23 -0.56 -4.69 16.35
CA TYR A 23 0.30 -3.51 16.48
C TYR A 23 -0.51 -2.22 16.54
N GLY A 24 -0.06 -1.25 17.34
CA GLY A 24 -0.67 0.07 17.41
C GLY A 24 -0.65 0.79 16.06
N VAL A 25 -1.72 1.51 15.73
CA VAL A 25 -1.80 2.35 14.53
C VAL A 25 -1.13 3.68 14.82
N ILE A 26 -0.08 4.03 14.06
CA ILE A 26 0.68 5.29 14.19
C ILE A 26 0.47 6.25 13.02
N ASP A 27 -0.04 5.76 11.88
CA ASP A 27 -0.46 6.56 10.74
C ASP A 27 -1.78 5.97 10.24
N SER A 28 -2.89 6.66 10.54
CA SER A 28 -4.25 6.18 10.25
C SER A 28 -4.46 6.01 8.75
N TRP A 29 -5.32 5.05 8.38
CA TRP A 29 -5.72 4.79 7.00
C TRP A 29 -6.04 6.07 6.22
N ARG A 30 -5.21 6.39 5.22
CA ARG A 30 -5.32 7.61 4.43
C ARG A 30 -4.90 7.39 2.98
N PRO A 31 -5.39 8.20 2.03
CA PRO A 31 -4.91 8.13 0.66
C PRO A 31 -3.44 8.55 0.58
N TRP A 32 -2.70 7.94 -0.34
CA TRP A 32 -1.40 8.43 -0.78
C TRP A 32 -1.48 8.89 -2.24
N HIS A 33 -0.64 9.86 -2.58
CA HIS A 33 -0.75 10.58 -3.84
C HIS A 33 0.54 10.51 -4.66
N LEU A 34 0.34 10.46 -5.99
CA LEU A 34 1.36 10.67 -7.00
C LEU A 34 0.77 11.62 -8.06
N ASN A 35 1.51 12.66 -8.43
CA ASN A 35 1.10 13.62 -9.46
C ASN A 35 -0.31 14.22 -9.25
N GLY A 36 -0.68 14.49 -7.99
CA GLY A 36 -1.98 15.05 -7.64
C GLY A 36 -3.17 14.09 -7.74
N GLN A 37 -2.92 12.79 -7.97
CA GLN A 37 -3.95 11.75 -8.05
C GLN A 37 -3.81 10.77 -6.88
N VAL A 38 -4.93 10.21 -6.43
CA VAL A 38 -4.93 9.12 -5.45
C VAL A 38 -4.39 7.86 -6.10
N SER A 39 -3.25 7.38 -5.61
CA SER A 39 -2.57 6.18 -6.11
C SER A 39 -2.84 4.94 -5.26
N GLY A 40 -3.54 5.10 -4.14
CA GLY A 40 -3.99 4.05 -3.25
C GLY A 40 -4.16 4.56 -1.83
N TYR A 41 -4.17 3.65 -0.87
CA TYR A 41 -4.28 3.93 0.56
C TYR A 41 -3.13 3.32 1.34
N THR A 42 -2.82 3.91 2.48
CA THR A 42 -1.74 3.45 3.36
C THR A 42 -2.15 3.52 4.82
N GLN A 43 -1.63 2.59 5.62
CA GLN A 43 -1.72 2.59 7.08
C GLN A 43 -0.40 2.16 7.69
N GLY A 44 0.11 2.99 8.59
CA GLY A 44 1.32 2.74 9.36
C GLY A 44 1.00 2.17 10.73
N TYR A 45 1.75 1.15 11.11
CA TYR A 45 1.71 0.48 12.39
C TYR A 45 3.04 0.65 13.13
N GLU A 46 3.05 0.32 14.41
CA GLU A 46 4.27 0.15 15.19
C GLU A 46 5.24 -0.85 14.55
N HIS A 47 6.49 -0.86 15.04
CA HIS A 47 7.56 -1.74 14.56
C HIS A 47 7.93 -1.56 13.08
N GLY A 48 7.62 -0.40 12.51
CA GLY A 48 7.99 -0.04 11.13
C GLY A 48 7.15 -0.75 10.06
N LEU A 49 6.04 -1.39 10.43
CA LEU A 49 5.16 -2.02 9.46
C LEU A 49 4.27 -0.95 8.78
N THR A 50 4.23 -0.98 7.45
CA THR A 50 3.29 -0.16 6.67
C THR A 50 2.57 -1.06 5.67
N PHE A 51 1.24 -1.01 5.69
CA PHE A 51 0.42 -1.63 4.66
C PHE A 51 0.00 -0.56 3.65
N ALA A 52 0.05 -0.89 2.37
CA ALA A 52 -0.32 0.03 1.29
C ALA A 52 -1.03 -0.71 0.16
N THR A 53 -2.02 -0.05 -0.46
CA THR A 53 -2.66 -0.49 -1.70
C THR A 53 -2.18 0.34 -2.88
N ILE A 54 -2.25 -0.23 -4.08
CA ILE A 54 -2.03 0.47 -5.34
C ILE A 54 -3.33 0.39 -6.14
N LYS A 55 -3.94 1.56 -6.34
CA LYS A 55 -5.27 1.71 -6.94
C LYS A 55 -5.26 1.33 -8.42
N GLY A 56 -6.17 0.43 -8.81
CA GLY A 56 -6.33 -0.05 -10.17
C GLY A 56 -5.31 -1.08 -10.62
N ALA A 57 -4.52 -1.64 -9.70
CA ALA A 57 -3.53 -2.68 -10.02
C ALA A 57 -4.05 -4.08 -9.69
N GLY A 58 -3.70 -5.06 -10.53
CA GLY A 58 -3.90 -6.49 -10.26
C GLY A 58 -2.77 -7.12 -9.45
N HIS A 59 -2.61 -8.45 -9.56
CA HIS A 59 -1.62 -9.23 -8.78
C HIS A 59 -0.18 -8.79 -9.06
N THR A 60 0.18 -8.65 -10.33
CA THR A 60 1.48 -8.18 -10.80
C THR A 60 1.49 -6.65 -10.85
N VAL A 61 1.48 -5.99 -9.69
CA VAL A 61 1.28 -4.54 -9.58
C VAL A 61 2.12 -3.68 -10.54
N PRO A 62 3.44 -3.93 -10.72
CA PRO A 62 4.26 -3.17 -11.68
C PRO A 62 3.85 -3.30 -13.15
N GLU A 63 3.16 -4.38 -13.53
CA GLU A 63 2.62 -4.58 -14.88
C GLU A 63 1.46 -3.62 -15.18
N TYR A 64 0.56 -3.43 -14.21
CA TYR A 64 -0.63 -2.59 -14.37
C TYR A 64 -0.38 -1.11 -14.04
N LYS A 65 0.48 -0.86 -13.05
CA LYS A 65 0.73 0.47 -12.46
C LYS A 65 2.24 0.73 -12.28
N PRO A 66 3.02 0.80 -13.36
CA PRO A 66 4.48 0.92 -13.29
C PRO A 66 4.95 2.22 -12.61
N GLN A 67 4.28 3.34 -12.86
CA GLN A 67 4.65 4.64 -12.28
C GLN A 67 4.43 4.67 -10.76
N GLU A 68 3.26 4.22 -10.31
CA GLU A 68 2.91 4.12 -8.90
C GLU A 68 3.80 3.10 -8.18
N SER A 69 4.10 1.98 -8.83
CA SER A 69 4.99 0.95 -8.30
C SER A 69 6.41 1.47 -8.06
N LEU A 70 6.98 2.17 -9.05
CA LEU A 70 8.30 2.78 -8.91
C LEU A 70 8.30 3.85 -7.82
N ALA A 71 7.29 4.72 -7.80
CA ALA A 71 7.19 5.78 -6.78
C ALA A 71 7.10 5.21 -5.36
N PHE A 72 6.25 4.20 -5.14
CA PHE A 72 6.15 3.50 -3.86
C PHE A 72 7.50 2.87 -3.47
N TYR A 73 8.12 2.13 -4.39
CA TYR A 73 9.37 1.43 -4.14
C TYR A 73 10.52 2.40 -3.82
N SER A 74 10.64 3.50 -4.56
CA SER A 74 11.64 4.54 -4.29
C SER A 74 11.43 5.22 -2.93
N ARG A 75 10.18 5.52 -2.55
CA ARG A 75 9.87 6.08 -1.23
C ARG A 75 10.21 5.11 -0.11
N TRP A 76 9.90 3.81 -0.30
CA TRP A 76 10.23 2.75 0.65
C TRP A 76 11.75 2.63 0.88
N LEU A 77 12.55 2.59 -0.20
CA LEU A 77 14.01 2.56 -0.09
C LEU A 77 14.58 3.80 0.63
N ALA A 78 13.96 4.96 0.46
CA ALA A 78 14.36 6.21 1.10
C ALA A 78 13.84 6.36 2.55
N GLY A 79 13.04 5.42 3.06
CA GLY A 79 12.36 5.57 4.36
C GLY A 79 11.34 6.70 4.41
N SER A 80 10.86 7.14 3.24
CA SER A 80 9.89 8.23 3.10
C SER A 80 8.46 7.70 3.22
N LYS A 81 7.56 8.51 3.78
CA LYS A 81 6.14 8.18 3.82
C LYS A 81 5.53 8.18 2.41
N LEU A 82 4.55 7.30 2.21
CA LEU A 82 3.67 7.34 1.04
C LEU A 82 2.71 8.52 1.11
#